data_AF-A0AAP5TAL0-F1
#
_entry.id   AF-A0AAP5TAL0-F1
#
_cell.length_a   1.000
_cell.length_b   1.000
_cell.length_c   1.000
_cell.angle_alpha   90.00
_cell.angle_beta   90.00
_cell.angle_gamma   90.00
#
_symmetry.space_group_name_H-M   'P 1'
#
loop_
_entity.id
_entity.type
_entity.pdbx_description
1 polymer ?
#
loop_
_entity_poly.entity_id
_entity_poly.type
_entity_poly.pdbx_seq_one_letter_code
_entity_poly.pdbx_strand_id
1 'polypeptide(L)'
;MNILYFFKLASKFFYFLCFLVLFIIIQIPTLAESFWPNESVHDFSFIGHLILLLVSSAISFGLVFYLYQKVNGSAILKKPATFKNVGLAILLAGLSQVGQSFFSIWSDDSAANSDLTWVLRSSLSPILLVTLILVSPILEEILFQGILQGGILKGLSPIIQITLTAVVFAFMHGYSFSFGTLELVCSGIAYASVYYVTKDLKMAILCHSFSNIIVTILVFI
;
A
#
# COMPACT_ATOMS: atom_id res chain seq x y z
N MET A 1 35.90 -6.84 6.13
CA MET A 1 34.56 -7.08 5.55
C MET A 1 34.71 -8.07 4.41
N ASN A 2 34.05 -9.24 4.47
CA ASN A 2 34.27 -10.33 3.50
C ASN A 2 33.57 -10.02 2.15
N ILE A 3 34.16 -10.40 1.01
CA ILE A 3 33.69 -10.01 -0.34
C ILE A 3 32.23 -10.42 -0.60
N LEU A 4 31.83 -11.56 -0.03
CA LEU A 4 30.46 -12.08 -0.10
C LEU A 4 29.43 -11.17 0.61
N TYR A 5 29.82 -10.51 1.70
CA TYR A 5 28.97 -9.55 2.41
C TYR A 5 28.74 -8.29 1.57
N PHE A 6 29.80 -7.81 0.92
CA PHE A 6 29.71 -6.67 0.00
C PHE A 6 28.72 -6.95 -1.15
N PHE A 7 28.81 -8.11 -1.81
CA PHE A 7 27.86 -8.47 -2.87
C PHE A 7 26.41 -8.58 -2.39
N LYS A 8 26.17 -9.13 -1.19
CA LYS A 8 24.82 -9.17 -0.61
C LYS A 8 24.28 -7.78 -0.33
N LEU A 9 25.11 -6.89 0.21
CA LEU A 9 24.72 -5.51 0.50
C LEU A 9 24.44 -4.73 -0.79
N ALA A 10 25.31 -4.85 -1.79
CA ALA A 10 25.13 -4.23 -3.11
C ALA A 10 23.83 -4.71 -3.79
N SER A 11 23.52 -6.01 -3.71
CA SER A 11 22.26 -6.54 -4.24
C SER A 11 21.04 -5.99 -3.51
N LYS A 12 21.06 -5.92 -2.17
CA LYS A 12 19.98 -5.30 -1.39
C LYS A 12 19.78 -3.84 -1.75
N PHE A 13 20.87 -3.09 -1.94
CA PHE A 13 20.82 -1.70 -2.38
C PHE A 13 20.23 -1.56 -3.78
N PHE A 14 20.66 -2.38 -4.74
CA PHE A 14 20.07 -2.41 -6.08
C PHE A 14 18.57 -2.69 -6.04
N TYR A 15 18.12 -3.69 -5.27
CA TYR A 15 16.70 -3.98 -5.13
C TYR A 15 15.92 -2.87 -4.44
N PHE A 16 16.54 -2.12 -3.53
CA PHE A 16 15.95 -0.93 -2.94
C PHE A 16 15.73 0.18 -3.98
N LEU A 17 16.70 0.41 -4.89
CA LEU A 17 16.49 1.35 -6.00
C LEU A 17 15.35 0.91 -6.93
N CYS A 18 15.27 -0.38 -7.26
CA CYS A 18 14.16 -0.92 -8.04
C CYS A 18 12.81 -0.76 -7.31
N PHE A 19 12.80 -0.96 -5.99
CA PHE A 19 11.62 -0.74 -5.15
C PHE A 19 11.12 0.72 -5.24
N LEU A 20 12.01 1.71 -5.20
CA LEU A 20 11.63 3.13 -5.32
C LEU A 20 11.03 3.45 -6.70
N VAL A 21 11.60 2.91 -7.77
CA VAL A 21 11.06 3.08 -9.13
C VAL A 21 9.69 2.41 -9.25
N LEU A 22 9.55 1.19 -8.71
CA LEU A 22 8.27 0.49 -8.75
C LEU A 22 7.19 1.18 -7.92
N PHE A 23 7.55 1.84 -6.82
CA PHE A 23 6.57 2.62 -6.08
C PHE A 23 5.89 3.65 -6.98
N ILE A 24 6.66 4.39 -7.78
CA ILE A 24 6.11 5.38 -8.73
C ILE A 24 5.20 4.69 -9.76
N ILE A 25 5.59 3.53 -10.26
CA ILE A 25 4.83 2.79 -11.28
C ILE A 25 3.51 2.27 -10.72
N ILE A 26 3.48 1.74 -9.50
CA ILE A 26 2.25 1.21 -8.90
C ILE A 26 1.23 2.28 -8.54
N GLN A 27 1.61 3.57 -8.57
CA GLN A 27 0.68 4.70 -8.45
C GLN A 27 0.00 5.06 -9.78
N ILE A 28 0.42 4.51 -10.92
CA ILE A 28 -0.22 4.83 -12.22
C ILE A 28 -1.70 4.41 -12.25
N PRO A 29 -2.10 3.23 -11.76
CA PRO A 29 -3.52 2.84 -11.68
C PRO A 29 -4.36 3.78 -10.80
N THR A 30 -3.80 4.31 -9.70
CA THR A 30 -4.50 5.24 -8.80
C THR A 30 -4.54 6.66 -9.34
N LEU A 31 -3.51 7.09 -10.07
CA LEU A 31 -3.44 8.39 -10.73
C LEU A 31 -4.11 8.41 -12.11
N ALA A 32 -4.71 7.29 -12.55
CA ALA A 32 -5.32 7.12 -13.86
C ALA A 32 -6.26 8.27 -14.25
N GLU A 33 -7.01 8.79 -13.28
CA GLU A 33 -8.02 9.83 -13.52
C GLU A 33 -7.41 11.19 -13.89
N SER A 34 -6.19 11.47 -13.40
CA SER A 34 -5.50 12.74 -13.68
C SER A 34 -5.08 12.89 -15.15
N PHE A 35 -5.14 11.81 -15.95
CA PHE A 35 -4.76 11.83 -17.37
C PHE A 35 -5.87 12.28 -18.32
N TRP A 36 -7.09 12.56 -17.83
CA TRP A 36 -8.22 13.06 -18.63
C TRP A 36 -8.67 14.47 -18.19
N PRO A 37 -7.83 15.51 -18.36
CA PRO A 37 -8.13 16.86 -17.89
C PRO A 37 -9.31 17.54 -18.60
N ASN A 38 -9.76 16.99 -19.74
CA ASN A 38 -10.83 17.55 -20.56
C ASN A 38 -12.19 16.88 -20.34
N GLU A 39 -12.27 15.85 -19.49
CA GLU A 39 -13.53 15.19 -19.19
C GLU A 39 -14.31 15.92 -18.10
N SER A 40 -15.64 15.84 -18.18
CA SER A 40 -16.54 16.42 -17.18
C SER A 40 -17.46 15.35 -16.61
N VAL A 41 -18.15 15.67 -15.51
CA VAL A 41 -19.15 14.75 -14.90
C VAL A 41 -20.25 14.32 -15.89
N HIS A 42 -20.50 15.12 -16.93
CA HIS A 42 -21.51 14.84 -17.96
C HIS A 42 -20.95 14.26 -19.26
N ASP A 43 -19.63 14.30 -19.45
CA ASP A 43 -18.96 13.85 -20.68
C ASP A 43 -17.61 13.22 -20.32
N PHE A 44 -17.61 11.90 -20.14
CA PHE A 44 -16.44 11.11 -19.75
C PHE A 44 -16.47 9.71 -20.38
N SER A 45 -15.29 9.15 -20.63
CA SER A 45 -15.14 7.83 -21.23
C SER A 45 -14.93 6.75 -20.18
N PHE A 46 -16.03 6.24 -19.60
CA PHE A 46 -15.96 5.15 -18.61
C PHE A 46 -15.12 3.96 -19.08
N ILE A 47 -15.27 3.57 -20.36
CA ILE A 47 -14.50 2.47 -20.95
C ILE A 47 -13.01 2.80 -21.03
N GLY A 48 -12.65 4.05 -21.34
CA GLY A 48 -11.27 4.52 -21.37
C GLY A 48 -10.59 4.38 -20.00
N HIS A 49 -11.24 4.89 -18.96
CA HIS A 49 -10.78 4.76 -17.56
C HIS A 49 -10.64 3.30 -17.14
N LEU A 50 -11.63 2.46 -17.46
CA LEU A 50 -11.59 1.04 -17.13
C LEU A 50 -10.44 0.32 -17.84
N ILE A 51 -10.21 0.58 -19.14
CA ILE A 51 -9.11 0.00 -19.89
C ILE A 51 -7.77 0.43 -19.29
N LEU A 52 -7.60 1.72 -18.99
CA LEU A 52 -6.35 2.19 -18.38
C LEU A 52 -6.12 1.52 -17.03
N LEU A 53 -7.13 1.46 -16.15
CA LEU A 53 -7.03 0.79 -14.86
C LEU A 53 -6.57 -0.65 -15.03
N LEU A 54 -7.25 -1.43 -15.88
CA LEU A 54 -6.94 -2.85 -16.07
C LEU A 54 -5.54 -3.08 -16.64
N VAL A 55 -5.15 -2.31 -17.67
CA VAL A 55 -3.85 -2.45 -18.33
C VAL A 55 -2.72 -2.01 -17.39
N SER A 56 -2.84 -0.84 -16.77
CA SER A 56 -1.82 -0.33 -15.85
C SER A 56 -1.68 -1.22 -14.60
N SER A 57 -2.78 -1.76 -14.07
CA SER A 57 -2.76 -2.70 -12.96
C SER A 57 -2.09 -4.01 -13.33
N ALA A 58 -2.37 -4.56 -14.52
CA ALA A 58 -1.75 -5.79 -15.00
C ALA A 58 -0.23 -5.63 -15.19
N ILE A 59 0.20 -4.51 -15.79
CA ILE A 59 1.62 -4.18 -15.95
C ILE A 59 2.30 -4.02 -14.59
N SER A 60 1.70 -3.23 -13.70
CA SER A 60 2.23 -2.98 -12.35
C SER A 60 2.35 -4.26 -11.55
N PHE A 61 1.31 -5.12 -11.58
CA PHE A 61 1.34 -6.42 -10.94
C PHE A 61 2.46 -7.30 -11.51
N GLY A 62 2.60 -7.37 -12.83
CA GLY A 62 3.67 -8.16 -13.47
C GLY A 62 5.07 -7.72 -13.04
N LEU A 63 5.32 -6.41 -12.99
CA LEU A 63 6.60 -5.82 -12.60
C LEU A 63 6.92 -6.05 -11.11
N VAL A 64 5.94 -5.79 -10.24
CA VAL A 64 6.08 -6.03 -8.79
C VAL A 64 6.26 -7.52 -8.50
N PHE A 65 5.46 -8.38 -9.14
CA PHE A 65 5.59 -9.84 -9.02
C PHE A 65 6.97 -10.32 -9.47
N TYR A 66 7.47 -9.81 -10.59
CA TYR A 66 8.81 -10.13 -11.09
C TYR A 66 9.90 -9.76 -10.07
N LEU A 67 9.88 -8.53 -9.54
CA LEU A 67 10.87 -8.11 -8.54
C LEU A 67 10.74 -8.93 -7.25
N TYR A 68 9.51 -9.18 -6.80
CA TYR A 68 9.24 -10.02 -5.64
C TYR A 68 9.86 -11.42 -5.80
N GLN A 69 9.71 -12.04 -6.97
CA GLN A 69 10.31 -13.36 -7.25
C GLN A 69 11.83 -13.30 -7.26
N LYS A 70 12.44 -12.22 -7.76
CA LYS A 70 13.91 -12.03 -7.73
C LYS A 70 14.45 -11.85 -6.31
N VAL A 71 13.70 -11.16 -5.45
CA VAL A 71 14.11 -10.87 -4.07
C VAL A 71 13.87 -12.07 -3.14
N ASN A 72 12.71 -12.74 -3.27
CA ASN A 72 12.28 -13.76 -2.30
C ASN A 72 12.41 -15.21 -2.81
N GLY A 73 12.40 -15.44 -4.12
CA GLY A 73 12.52 -16.77 -4.72
C GLY A 73 11.36 -17.73 -4.43
N SER A 74 10.24 -17.25 -3.88
CA SER A 74 9.14 -18.09 -3.38
C SER A 74 7.78 -17.50 -3.71
N ALA A 75 6.80 -18.32 -4.10
CA ALA A 75 5.43 -17.86 -4.38
C ALA A 75 4.80 -17.03 -3.23
N ILE A 76 4.00 -16.03 -3.60
CA ILE A 76 3.36 -15.03 -2.72
C ILE A 76 2.32 -15.65 -1.77
N LEU A 77 1.53 -16.64 -2.21
CA LEU A 77 0.27 -17.04 -1.56
C LEU A 77 0.29 -18.46 -0.96
N LYS A 78 1.42 -18.92 -0.43
CA LYS A 78 1.59 -20.33 -0.02
C LYS A 78 0.78 -20.78 1.20
N LYS A 79 0.41 -19.87 2.11
CA LYS A 79 -0.19 -20.25 3.40
C LYS A 79 -1.70 -20.20 3.38
N PRO A 80 -2.44 -21.19 3.93
CA PRO A 80 -3.90 -21.05 4.07
C PRO A 80 -4.24 -19.95 5.09
N ALA A 81 -5.29 -19.19 4.80
CA ALA A 81 -5.83 -18.23 5.76
C ALA A 81 -6.50 -18.98 6.93
N THR A 82 -6.25 -18.52 8.15
CA THR A 82 -6.89 -19.06 9.36
C THR A 82 -7.76 -17.99 10.00
N PHE A 83 -8.83 -18.38 10.69
CA PHE A 83 -9.70 -17.44 11.40
C PHE A 83 -8.93 -16.55 12.38
N LYS A 84 -7.92 -17.10 13.06
CA LYS A 84 -7.04 -16.33 13.96
C LYS A 84 -6.29 -15.22 13.22
N ASN A 85 -5.71 -15.52 12.06
CA ASN A 85 -4.94 -14.55 11.29
C ASN A 85 -5.85 -13.48 10.67
N VAL A 86 -7.04 -13.87 10.20
CA VAL A 86 -8.07 -12.95 9.70
C VAL A 86 -8.53 -12.01 10.82
N GLY A 87 -8.83 -12.55 12.01
CA GLY A 87 -9.19 -11.76 13.17
C GLY A 87 -8.09 -10.78 13.59
N LEU A 88 -6.81 -11.20 13.54
CA LEU A 88 -5.67 -10.32 13.80
C LEU A 88 -5.58 -9.18 12.78
N ALA A 89 -5.77 -9.47 11.48
CA ALA A 89 -5.72 -8.46 10.43
C ALA A 89 -6.83 -7.41 10.60
N ILE A 90 -8.06 -7.84 10.90
CA ILE A 90 -9.20 -6.94 11.15
C ILE A 90 -8.98 -6.12 12.42
N LEU A 91 -8.48 -6.74 13.50
CA LEU A 91 -8.19 -6.05 14.76
C LEU A 91 -7.13 -4.96 14.57
N LEU A 92 -6.01 -5.28 13.92
CA LEU A 92 -4.93 -4.31 13.70
C LEU A 92 -5.34 -3.22 12.70
N ALA A 93 -6.19 -3.54 11.72
CA ALA A 93 -6.81 -2.53 10.87
C ALA A 93 -7.64 -1.54 11.72
N GLY A 94 -8.55 -2.01 12.56
CA GLY A 94 -9.34 -1.15 13.45
C GLY A 94 -8.49 -0.32 14.42
N LEU A 95 -7.47 -0.92 15.03
CA LEU A 95 -6.54 -0.21 15.93
C LEU A 95 -5.73 0.87 15.19
N SER A 96 -5.35 0.63 13.93
CA SER A 96 -4.68 1.64 13.11
C SER A 96 -5.57 2.87 12.89
N GLN A 97 -6.89 2.69 12.76
CA GLN A 97 -7.85 3.78 12.57
C GLN A 97 -8.01 4.62 13.84
N VAL A 98 -8.00 3.98 15.01
CA VAL A 98 -7.97 4.69 16.29
C VAL A 98 -6.68 5.51 16.43
N GLY A 99 -5.55 4.95 16.01
CA GLY A 99 -4.26 5.64 16.00
C GLY A 99 -4.25 6.85 15.05
N GLN A 100 -4.76 6.68 13.83
CA GLN A 100 -4.92 7.78 12.86
C GLN A 100 -5.84 8.87 13.42
N SER A 101 -6.99 8.49 13.97
CA SER A 101 -7.94 9.44 14.58
C SER A 101 -7.31 10.29 15.67
N PHE A 102 -6.39 9.72 16.46
CA PHE A 102 -5.63 10.49 17.45
C PHE A 102 -4.81 11.58 16.76
N PHE A 103 -3.94 11.22 15.81
CA PHE A 103 -3.08 12.21 15.13
C PHE A 103 -3.87 13.21 14.28
N SER A 104 -5.04 12.82 13.76
CA SER A 104 -5.91 13.67 12.96
C SER A 104 -6.41 14.93 13.68
N ILE A 105 -6.36 14.94 15.02
CA ILE A 105 -6.72 16.12 15.83
C ILE A 105 -5.74 17.28 15.59
N TRP A 106 -4.50 16.96 15.17
CA TRP A 106 -3.41 17.90 14.96
C TRP A 106 -2.99 18.02 13.50
N SER A 107 -3.57 17.23 12.60
CA SER A 107 -3.35 17.34 11.16
C SER A 107 -4.35 18.30 10.53
N ASP A 108 -4.01 18.78 9.33
CA ASP A 108 -4.92 19.58 8.51
C ASP A 108 -5.39 18.72 7.32
N ASP A 109 -6.01 17.58 7.61
CA ASP A 109 -6.41 16.55 6.61
C ASP A 109 -7.64 16.94 5.79
N SER A 110 -8.08 18.19 5.90
CA SER A 110 -9.21 18.74 5.17
C SER A 110 -9.10 18.47 3.66
N ALA A 111 -7.89 18.51 3.10
CA ALA A 111 -7.63 18.27 1.68
C ALA A 111 -7.82 16.79 1.28
N ALA A 112 -7.18 15.85 1.97
CA ALA A 112 -7.23 14.42 1.63
C ALA A 112 -8.66 13.84 1.75
N ASN A 113 -9.39 14.25 2.79
CA ASN A 113 -10.78 13.86 2.97
C ASN A 113 -11.68 14.50 1.90
N SER A 114 -11.41 15.75 1.50
CA SER A 114 -12.17 16.41 0.45
C SER A 114 -12.01 15.74 -0.92
N ASP A 115 -10.79 15.31 -1.27
CA ASP A 115 -10.52 14.58 -2.51
C ASP A 115 -11.27 13.25 -2.53
N LEU A 116 -11.24 12.49 -1.42
CA LEU A 116 -11.97 11.23 -1.31
C LEU A 116 -13.49 11.44 -1.39
N THR A 117 -14.06 12.44 -0.71
CA THR A 117 -15.50 12.72 -0.81
C THR A 117 -15.94 13.10 -2.22
N TRP A 118 -15.12 13.88 -2.94
CA TRP A 118 -15.40 14.27 -4.31
C TRP A 118 -15.39 13.06 -5.23
N VAL A 119 -14.35 12.22 -5.11
CA VAL A 119 -14.19 10.94 -5.79
C VAL A 119 -15.41 10.04 -5.58
N LEU A 120 -15.86 9.86 -4.34
CA LEU A 120 -16.99 8.99 -4.00
C LEU A 120 -18.32 9.45 -4.61
N ARG A 121 -18.46 10.76 -4.85
CA ARG A 121 -19.64 11.39 -5.48
C ARG A 121 -19.54 11.47 -7.00
N SER A 122 -18.38 11.14 -7.58
CA SER A 122 -18.18 11.14 -9.02
C SER A 122 -18.79 9.91 -9.71
N SER A 123 -19.00 10.00 -11.02
CA SER A 123 -19.44 8.86 -11.84
C SER A 123 -18.38 7.75 -11.96
N LEU A 124 -17.11 8.02 -11.60
CA LEU A 124 -16.02 7.05 -11.59
C LEU A 124 -15.88 6.31 -10.25
N SER A 125 -16.70 6.66 -9.25
CA SER A 125 -16.70 6.05 -7.91
C SER A 125 -16.55 4.52 -7.90
N PRO A 126 -17.26 3.71 -8.73
CA PRO A 126 -17.06 2.26 -8.73
C PRO A 126 -15.64 1.81 -9.11
N ILE A 127 -15.03 2.46 -10.10
CA ILE A 127 -13.66 2.19 -10.57
C ILE A 127 -12.65 2.56 -9.47
N LEU A 128 -12.85 3.71 -8.85
CA LEU A 128 -12.00 4.23 -7.79
C LEU A 128 -12.08 3.38 -6.52
N LEU A 129 -13.27 2.95 -6.12
CA LEU A 129 -13.47 2.07 -4.97
C LEU A 129 -12.77 0.72 -5.16
N VAL A 130 -12.87 0.13 -6.36
CA VAL A 130 -12.12 -1.11 -6.68
C VAL A 130 -10.62 -0.85 -6.58
N THR A 131 -10.15 0.29 -7.08
CA THR A 131 -8.73 0.65 -7.03
C THR A 131 -8.25 0.82 -5.59
N LEU A 132 -8.96 1.62 -4.80
CA LEU A 132 -8.64 1.94 -3.40
C LEU A 132 -8.70 0.71 -2.48
N ILE A 133 -9.70 -0.15 -2.65
CA ILE A 133 -9.96 -1.27 -1.72
C ILE A 133 -9.20 -2.53 -2.13
N LEU A 134 -8.96 -2.75 -3.42
CA LEU A 134 -8.37 -3.99 -3.92
C LEU A 134 -7.03 -3.77 -4.62
N VAL A 135 -6.98 -2.95 -5.66
CA VAL A 135 -5.78 -2.84 -6.51
C VAL A 135 -4.59 -2.26 -5.73
N SER A 136 -4.77 -1.10 -5.09
CA SER A 136 -3.70 -0.44 -4.32
C SER A 136 -3.18 -1.33 -3.20
N PRO A 137 -4.03 -1.86 -2.30
CA PRO A 137 -3.56 -2.74 -1.23
C PRO A 137 -2.83 -3.98 -1.73
N ILE A 138 -3.25 -4.58 -2.85
CA ILE A 138 -2.53 -5.73 -3.42
C ILE A 138 -1.13 -5.32 -3.89
N LEU A 139 -1.02 -4.26 -4.68
CA LEU A 139 0.26 -3.83 -5.25
C LEU A 139 1.22 -3.33 -4.17
N GLU A 140 0.72 -2.49 -3.28
CA GLU A 140 1.50 -1.89 -2.19
C GLU A 140 1.99 -2.95 -1.22
N GLU A 141 1.16 -3.89 -0.79
CA GLU A 141 1.60 -4.87 0.22
C GLU A 141 2.60 -5.88 -0.35
N ILE A 142 2.54 -6.21 -1.65
CA ILE A 142 3.61 -6.99 -2.28
C ILE A 142 4.91 -6.17 -2.31
N LEU A 143 4.84 -4.86 -2.52
CA LEU A 143 5.99 -3.96 -2.56
C LEU A 143 6.59 -3.72 -1.16
N PHE A 144 5.80 -3.27 -0.19
CA PHE A 144 6.26 -2.92 1.15
C PHE A 144 6.51 -4.16 2.03
N GLN A 145 5.55 -5.06 2.18
CA GLN A 145 5.67 -6.21 3.08
C GLN A 145 6.41 -7.34 2.38
N GLY A 146 6.17 -7.55 1.08
CA GLY A 146 6.81 -8.62 0.32
C GLY A 146 8.27 -8.31 -0.02
N ILE A 147 8.52 -7.21 -0.72
CA ILE A 147 9.85 -6.86 -1.24
C ILE A 147 10.69 -6.16 -0.17
N LEU A 148 10.19 -5.08 0.45
CA LEU A 148 10.98 -4.32 1.41
C LEU A 148 11.14 -5.08 2.74
N GLN A 149 10.06 -5.38 3.45
CA GLN A 149 10.11 -6.01 4.77
C GLN A 149 10.61 -7.46 4.71
N GLY A 150 9.92 -8.30 3.93
CA GLY A 150 10.18 -9.74 3.82
C GLY A 150 11.43 -10.10 3.01
N GLY A 151 11.92 -9.17 2.19
CA GLY A 151 13.03 -9.35 1.26
C GLY A 151 14.29 -8.55 1.61
N ILE A 152 14.28 -7.24 1.36
CA ILE A 152 15.43 -6.35 1.52
C ILE A 152 15.86 -6.26 3.00
N LEU A 153 14.91 -6.06 3.91
CA LEU A 153 15.15 -5.95 5.35
C LEU A 153 15.23 -7.32 6.04
N LYS A 154 15.10 -8.42 5.28
CA LYS A 154 15.23 -9.78 5.81
C LYS A 154 16.56 -9.99 6.52
N GLY A 155 16.48 -10.53 7.73
CA GLY A 155 17.62 -10.81 8.62
C GLY A 155 17.90 -9.71 9.65
N LEU A 156 17.22 -8.56 9.57
CA LEU A 156 17.23 -7.56 10.64
C LEU A 156 16.28 -7.98 11.79
N SER A 157 16.35 -7.30 12.92
CA SER A 157 15.41 -7.58 14.02
C SER A 157 13.96 -7.27 13.62
N PRO A 158 12.97 -7.97 14.20
CA PRO A 158 11.55 -7.71 13.92
C PRO A 158 11.14 -6.25 14.04
N ILE A 159 11.59 -5.60 15.11
CA ILE A 159 11.29 -4.19 15.41
C ILE A 159 11.83 -3.30 14.29
N ILE A 160 13.08 -3.52 13.86
CA ILE A 160 13.69 -2.73 12.76
C ILE A 160 12.92 -2.94 11.45
N GLN A 161 12.54 -4.18 11.12
CA GLN A 161 11.78 -4.45 9.91
C GLN A 161 10.42 -3.73 9.92
N ILE A 162 9.69 -3.79 11.03
CA ILE A 162 8.37 -3.16 11.17
C ILE A 162 8.51 -1.63 11.11
N THR A 163 9.38 -1.05 11.93
CA THR A 163 9.53 0.41 12.02
C THR A 163 10.04 1.00 10.71
N LEU A 164 11.05 0.42 10.08
CA LEU A 164 11.56 0.96 8.80
C LEU A 164 10.51 0.84 7.69
N THR A 165 9.78 -0.27 7.61
CA THR A 165 8.73 -0.44 6.59
C THR A 165 7.62 0.58 6.79
N ALA A 166 7.17 0.78 8.04
CA ALA A 166 6.12 1.75 8.37
C ALA A 166 6.53 3.20 8.09
N VAL A 167 7.76 3.57 8.45
CA VAL A 167 8.30 4.92 8.19
C VAL A 167 8.45 5.16 6.69
N VAL A 168 9.04 4.21 5.95
CA VAL A 168 9.19 4.32 4.49
C VAL A 168 7.83 4.40 3.81
N PHE A 169 6.86 3.58 4.22
CA PHE A 169 5.47 3.67 3.77
C PHE A 169 4.90 5.07 3.98
N ALA A 170 4.99 5.60 5.20
CA ALA A 170 4.44 6.90 5.54
C ALA A 170 5.06 8.05 4.75
N PHE A 171 6.39 8.13 4.66
CA PHE A 171 7.07 9.22 3.93
C PHE A 171 6.87 9.17 2.42
N MET A 172 6.63 7.99 1.87
CA MET A 172 6.35 7.84 0.44
C MET A 172 4.93 8.23 0.07
N HIS A 173 4.01 8.32 1.04
CA HIS A 173 2.63 8.77 0.86
C HIS A 173 2.40 10.21 1.38
N GLY A 174 3.11 10.62 2.44
CA GLY A 174 3.11 11.96 2.99
C GLY A 174 4.46 12.63 2.75
N TYR A 175 4.55 13.48 1.73
CA TYR A 175 5.80 14.16 1.31
C TYR A 175 6.31 15.23 2.29
N SER A 176 5.89 15.20 3.57
CA SER A 176 6.23 16.21 4.57
C SER A 176 6.44 15.60 5.97
N PHE A 177 7.18 16.30 6.83
CA PHE A 177 7.23 16.00 8.26
C PHE A 177 6.02 16.65 8.94
N SER A 178 4.86 16.00 8.88
CA SER A 178 3.59 16.49 9.41
C SER A 178 2.89 15.44 10.27
N PHE A 179 1.82 15.85 10.97
CA PHE A 179 0.95 14.92 11.68
C PHE A 179 0.26 13.92 10.74
N GLY A 180 -0.08 14.32 9.50
CA GLY A 180 -0.59 13.40 8.47
C GLY A 180 0.41 12.28 8.11
N THR A 181 1.71 12.54 8.17
CA THR A 181 2.71 11.47 8.03
C THR A 181 2.69 10.51 9.21
N LEU A 182 2.44 10.99 10.44
CA LEU A 182 2.31 10.12 11.62
C LEU A 182 1.06 9.24 11.55
N GLU A 183 -0.02 9.72 10.95
CA GLU A 183 -1.21 8.91 10.67
C GLU A 183 -0.87 7.72 9.76
N LEU A 184 -0.15 7.98 8.68
CA LEU A 184 0.29 6.94 7.75
C LEU A 184 1.28 5.96 8.41
N VAL A 185 2.07 6.41 9.40
CA VAL A 185 2.90 5.52 10.22
C VAL A 185 2.04 4.52 11.00
N CYS A 186 0.87 4.92 11.54
CA CYS A 186 -0.03 3.99 12.24
C CYS A 186 -0.49 2.86 11.32
N SER A 187 -0.88 3.18 10.10
CA SER A 187 -1.25 2.20 9.06
C SER A 187 -0.07 1.30 8.72
N GLY A 188 1.09 1.88 8.44
CA GLY A 188 2.31 1.14 8.13
C GLY A 188 2.73 0.16 9.25
N ILE A 189 2.61 0.57 10.52
CA ILE A 189 2.89 -0.30 11.68
C ILE A 189 1.92 -1.48 11.70
N ALA A 190 0.62 -1.25 11.49
CA ALA A 190 -0.38 -2.30 11.50
C ALA A 190 -0.10 -3.35 10.41
N TYR A 191 0.09 -2.91 9.16
CA TYR A 191 0.28 -3.81 8.01
C TYR A 191 1.58 -4.62 8.17
N ALA A 192 2.67 -3.94 8.53
CA ALA A 192 3.95 -4.60 8.78
C ALA A 192 3.92 -5.57 9.98
N SER A 193 3.13 -5.27 11.01
CA SER A 193 2.95 -6.16 12.16
C SER A 193 2.14 -7.40 11.81
N VAL A 194 1.04 -7.25 11.05
CA VAL A 194 0.24 -8.37 10.55
C VAL A 194 1.11 -9.29 9.70
N TYR A 195 1.88 -8.73 8.76
CA TYR A 195 2.80 -9.53 7.94
C TYR A 195 3.86 -10.21 8.80
N TYR A 196 4.45 -9.51 9.78
CA TYR A 196 5.46 -10.09 10.65
C TYR A 196 4.93 -11.30 11.44
N VAL A 197 3.73 -11.22 12.00
CA VAL A 197 3.15 -12.27 12.84
C VAL A 197 2.68 -13.46 11.99
N THR A 198 1.98 -13.18 10.88
CA THR A 198 1.34 -14.23 10.06
C THR A 198 2.31 -14.85 9.06
N LYS A 199 3.31 -14.08 8.63
CA LYS A 199 4.18 -14.37 7.47
C LYS A 199 3.35 -14.72 6.23
N ASP A 200 2.25 -14.01 6.04
CA ASP A 200 1.32 -14.19 4.93
C ASP A 200 0.92 -12.82 4.37
N LEU A 201 1.25 -12.58 3.10
CA LEU A 201 0.92 -11.33 2.41
C LEU A 201 -0.59 -11.11 2.33
N LYS A 202 -1.39 -12.17 2.26
CA LYS A 202 -2.86 -12.05 2.22
C LYS A 202 -3.41 -11.34 3.44
N MET A 203 -2.79 -11.55 4.60
CA MET A 203 -3.29 -10.96 5.84
C MET A 203 -2.95 -9.47 5.89
N ALA A 204 -1.80 -9.08 5.35
CA ALA A 204 -1.40 -7.68 5.24
C ALA A 204 -2.28 -6.93 4.22
N ILE A 205 -2.51 -7.54 3.04
CA ILE A 205 -3.49 -7.08 2.04
C ILE A 205 -4.87 -6.91 2.67
N LEU A 206 -5.35 -7.92 3.40
CA LEU A 206 -6.65 -7.85 4.08
C LEU A 206 -6.70 -6.71 5.11
N CYS A 207 -5.64 -6.54 5.91
CA CYS A 207 -5.56 -5.47 6.91
C CYS A 207 -5.62 -4.08 6.24
N HIS A 208 -4.91 -3.90 5.14
CA HIS A 208 -4.89 -2.66 4.38
C HIS A 208 -6.24 -2.41 3.67
N SER A 209 -6.75 -3.38 2.91
CA SER A 209 -8.08 -3.29 2.29
C SER A 209 -9.17 -2.96 3.31
N PHE A 210 -9.15 -3.59 4.47
CA PHE A 210 -10.14 -3.34 5.53
C PHE A 210 -9.97 -1.94 6.15
N SER A 211 -8.74 -1.47 6.29
CA SER A 211 -8.46 -0.09 6.74
C SER A 211 -9.04 0.93 5.76
N ASN A 212 -8.84 0.73 4.45
CA ASN A 212 -9.40 1.60 3.41
C ASN A 212 -10.93 1.56 3.38
N ILE A 213 -11.54 0.40 3.63
CA ILE A 213 -13.00 0.28 3.78
C ILE A 213 -13.49 1.11 4.97
N ILE A 214 -12.84 1.03 6.14
CA ILE A 214 -13.23 1.82 7.32
C ILE A 214 -13.18 3.31 7.00
N VAL A 215 -12.06 3.80 6.45
CA VAL A 215 -11.91 5.22 6.07
C VAL A 215 -12.98 5.63 5.07
N THR A 216 -13.21 4.83 4.03
CA THR A 216 -14.24 5.10 3.01
C THR A 216 -15.63 5.24 3.64
N ILE A 217 -15.98 4.36 4.59
CA ILE A 217 -17.27 4.43 5.30
C ILE A 217 -17.34 5.68 6.18
N LEU A 218 -16.27 5.99 6.93
CA LEU A 218 -16.23 7.14 7.83
C LEU A 218 -16.34 8.48 7.08
N VAL A 219 -15.74 8.56 5.89
CA VAL A 219 -15.79 9.76 5.03
C VAL A 219 -17.13 9.89 4.29
N PHE A 220 -17.84 8.78 4.08
CA PHE A 220 -19.14 8.78 3.39
C PHE A 220 -20.32 9.18 4.29
N ILE A 221 -20.22 8.96 5.61
CA ILE A 221 -21.25 9.28 6.62
C ILE A 221 -21.10 10.73 7.07
#